data_AF-A0A5B8TJV6-F1
#
_entry.id   AF-A0A5B8TJV6-F1
#
_cell.length_a   1.000
_cell.length_b   1.000
_cell.length_c   1.000
_cell.angle_alpha   90.00
_cell.angle_beta   90.00
_cell.angle_gamma   90.00
#
_symmetry.space_group_name_H-M   'P 1'
#
loop_
_entity.id
_entity.type
_entity.pdbx_description
1 polymer ?
#
loop_
_entity_poly.entity_id
_entity_poly.type
_entity_poly.pdbx_seq_one_letter_code
_entity_poly.pdbx_strand_id
1 'polypeptide(L)'
;MITIDLIQEIMRNDGTTYLDISNMLMNGRAELAAIRGLIKQVRIIQLNIPRSTAVVAYEKYLNEHFTLPAEDFTEWQEWLPEPNAQSEQDYKTIIRENHVG
;
A
#
# COMPACT_ATOMS: atom_id res chain seq x y z
N MET A 1 -4.63 -12.88 -5.97
CA MET A 1 -4.95 -11.63 -6.69
C MET A 1 -5.08 -10.54 -5.65
N ILE A 2 -4.30 -9.47 -5.77
CA ILE A 2 -4.37 -8.30 -4.91
C ILE A 2 -5.62 -7.50 -5.30
N THR A 3 -6.47 -7.24 -4.33
CA THR A 3 -7.60 -6.31 -4.43
C THR A 3 -7.47 -5.32 -3.28
N ILE A 4 -7.59 -4.03 -3.53
CA ILE A 4 -7.31 -2.99 -2.53
C ILE A 4 -8.58 -2.31 -2.08
N ASP A 5 -8.69 -2.05 -0.78
CA ASP A 5 -9.89 -1.49 -0.15
C ASP A 5 -9.58 -0.50 0.99
N LEU A 6 -8.30 -0.22 1.28
CA LEU A 6 -7.88 0.70 2.33
C LEU A 6 -6.66 1.53 1.94
N ILE A 7 -6.44 2.62 2.68
CA ILE A 7 -5.21 3.43 2.63
C ILE A 7 -4.57 3.39 4.01
N GLN A 8 -3.27 3.14 4.06
CA GLN A 8 -2.46 3.15 5.28
C GLN A 8 -1.26 4.07 5.14
N GLU A 9 -0.79 4.62 6.25
CA GLU A 9 0.49 5.30 6.35
C GLU A 9 1.52 4.33 6.93
N ILE A 10 2.69 4.27 6.31
CA ILE A 10 3.83 3.49 6.77
C ILE A 10 4.96 4.44 7.12
N MET A 11 5.55 4.26 8.31
CA MET A 11 6.77 4.94 8.72
C MET A 11 7.94 3.99 8.63
N ARG A 12 8.99 4.41 7.91
CA ARG A 12 10.26 3.70 7.82
C ARG A 12 11.07 3.87 9.11
N ASN A 13 12.07 3.01 9.29
CA ASN A 13 12.98 3.09 10.43
C ASN A 13 13.81 4.39 10.48
N ASP A 14 13.99 5.07 9.35
CA ASP A 14 14.64 6.39 9.26
C ASP A 14 13.70 7.56 9.63
N GLY A 15 12.42 7.27 9.93
CA GLY A 15 11.41 8.25 10.31
C GLY A 15 10.65 8.87 9.13
N THR A 16 11.03 8.60 7.88
CA THR A 16 10.24 9.02 6.72
C THR A 16 8.93 8.25 6.63
N THR A 17 7.89 8.88 6.08
CA THR A 17 6.57 8.27 5.91
C THR A 17 6.15 8.24 4.45
N TYR A 18 5.26 7.30 4.13
CA TYR A 18 4.58 7.25 2.84
C TYR A 18 3.18 6.65 3.01
N LEU A 19 2.30 6.96 2.06
CA LEU A 19 0.97 6.36 1.97
C LEU A 19 1.03 5.13 1.06
N ASP A 20 0.28 4.11 1.43
CA ASP A 20 0.16 2.84 0.72
C ASP A 20 -1.33 2.51 0.55
N ILE A 21 -1.73 2.13 -0.65
CA ILE A 21 -3.10 1.73 -0.97
C ILE A 21 -3.12 0.21 -1.00
N SER A 22 -3.82 -0.39 -0.05
CA SER A 22 -3.64 -1.79 0.27
C SER A 22 -4.95 -2.45 0.66
N ASN A 23 -4.86 -3.62 1.28
CA ASN A 23 -5.99 -4.34 1.86
C ASN A 23 -5.63 -4.89 3.23
N MET A 24 -6.61 -5.50 3.90
CA MET A 24 -6.39 -6.08 5.24
C MET A 24 -5.25 -7.10 5.32
N LEU A 25 -4.99 -7.86 4.25
CA LEU A 25 -3.93 -8.87 4.24
C LEU A 25 -2.54 -8.22 4.10
N MET A 26 -2.42 -7.22 3.23
CA MET A 26 -1.24 -6.37 3.09
C MET A 26 -0.96 -5.56 4.36
N ASN A 27 -2.00 -5.01 4.99
CA ASN A 27 -1.88 -4.36 6.29
C ASN A 27 -1.38 -5.34 7.36
N GLY A 28 -1.92 -6.57 7.43
CA GLY A 28 -1.41 -7.60 8.35
C GLY A 28 0.07 -7.92 8.14
N ARG A 29 0.57 -7.85 6.90
CA ARG A 29 2.01 -7.95 6.60
C ARG A 29 2.79 -6.73 7.08
N ALA A 30 2.26 -5.52 6.90
CA ALA A 30 2.87 -4.30 7.46
C ALA A 30 2.93 -4.34 9.00
N GLU A 31 1.86 -4.77 9.67
CA GLU A 31 1.82 -4.94 11.13
C GLU A 31 2.91 -5.94 11.59
N LEU A 32 3.02 -7.09 10.91
CA LEU A 32 4.05 -8.07 11.21
C LEU A 32 5.47 -7.51 10.95
N ALA A 33 5.65 -6.71 9.90
CA ALA A 33 6.90 -6.04 9.60
C ALA A 33 7.29 -5.04 10.71
N ALA A 34 6.32 -4.30 11.25
CA ALA A 34 6.52 -3.38 12.37
C ALA A 34 6.91 -4.14 13.65
N ILE A 35 6.22 -5.25 13.98
CA ILE A 35 6.55 -6.12 15.12
C ILE A 35 7.98 -6.66 15.02
N ARG A 36 8.44 -6.99 13.80
CA ARG A 36 9.79 -7.48 13.52
C ARG A 36 10.85 -6.37 13.40
N GLY A 37 10.46 -5.11 13.48
CA GLY A 37 11.36 -3.97 13.35
C GLY A 37 11.86 -3.70 11.92
N LEU A 38 11.19 -4.24 10.89
CA LEU A 38 11.51 -4.00 9.48
C LEU A 38 10.99 -2.63 9.00
N ILE A 39 9.90 -2.16 9.60
CA ILE A 39 9.40 -0.79 9.53
C ILE A 39 9.14 -0.27 10.95
N LYS A 40 8.94 1.04 11.09
CA LYS A 40 8.75 1.65 12.40
C LYS A 40 7.32 1.50 12.91
N GLN A 41 6.34 1.75 12.05
CA GLN A 41 4.92 1.64 12.34
C GLN A 41 4.09 1.63 11.06
N VAL A 42 2.87 1.14 11.17
CA VAL A 42 1.82 1.26 10.16
C VAL A 42 0.55 1.77 10.83
N ARG A 43 -0.24 2.58 10.12
CA ARG A 43 -1.52 3.11 10.60
C ARG A 43 -2.53 3.14 9.46
N ILE A 44 -3.66 2.47 9.62
CA ILE A 44 -4.79 2.60 8.68
C ILE A 44 -5.34 4.03 8.76
N ILE A 45 -5.47 4.68 7.60
CA ILE A 45 -5.97 6.05 7.47
C ILE A 45 -7.41 6.07 6.97
N GLN A 46 -7.72 5.24 5.98
CA GLN A 46 -9.05 5.15 5.37
C GLN A 46 -9.38 3.69 5.10
N LEU A 47 -10.59 3.27 5.42
CA LEU A 47 -11.15 1.97 5.07
C LEU A 47 -12.24 2.12 4.00
N ASN A 48 -12.54 1.04 3.30
CA ASN A 48 -13.62 0.94 2.32
C ASN A 48 -13.54 2.00 1.22
N ILE A 49 -12.36 2.16 0.60
CA ILE A 49 -12.20 3.12 -0.51
C ILE A 49 -13.14 2.76 -1.67
N PRO A 50 -13.77 3.74 -2.33
CA PRO A 50 -14.69 3.48 -3.45
C PRO A 50 -13.99 2.75 -4.60
N ARG A 51 -14.67 1.77 -5.21
CA ARG A 51 -14.15 1.05 -6.38
C ARG A 51 -14.26 1.91 -7.65
N SER A 52 -13.25 2.74 -7.90
CA SER A 52 -13.14 3.59 -9.09
C SER A 52 -12.33 2.93 -10.23
N THR A 53 -12.31 3.54 -11.41
CA THR A 53 -11.47 3.08 -12.54
C THR A 53 -9.98 3.12 -12.19
N ALA A 54 -9.56 4.12 -11.41
CA ALA A 54 -8.18 4.22 -10.92
C ALA A 54 -7.83 3.07 -9.96
N VAL A 55 -8.76 2.67 -9.07
CA VAL A 55 -8.57 1.50 -8.20
C VAL A 55 -8.36 0.24 -9.02
N VAL A 56 -9.21 -0.02 -10.03
CA VAL A 56 -9.08 -1.22 -10.88
C VAL A 56 -7.76 -1.22 -11.67
N ALA A 57 -7.33 -0.07 -12.18
CA ALA A 57 -6.06 0.07 -12.88
C ALA A 57 -4.86 -0.17 -11.96
N TYR A 58 -4.90 0.38 -10.74
CA TYR A 58 -3.84 0.20 -9.75
C TYR A 58 -3.78 -1.24 -9.22
N GLU A 59 -4.93 -1.90 -8.99
CA GLU A 59 -4.99 -3.33 -8.68
C GLU A 59 -4.29 -4.17 -9.77
N LYS A 60 -4.54 -3.87 -11.05
CA LYS A 60 -3.88 -4.55 -12.16
C LYS A 60 -2.36 -4.39 -12.08
N TYR A 61 -1.88 -3.16 -11.91
CA TYR A 61 -0.46 -2.89 -11.73
C TYR A 61 0.13 -3.70 -10.56
N LEU A 62 -0.53 -3.69 -9.40
CA LEU A 62 -0.06 -4.41 -8.22
C LEU A 62 0.07 -5.91 -8.48
N ASN A 63 -0.91 -6.52 -9.16
CA ASN A 63 -0.89 -7.94 -9.50
C ASN A 63 0.20 -8.30 -10.52
N GLU A 64 0.58 -7.36 -11.40
CA GLU A 64 1.63 -7.57 -12.41
C GLU A 64 3.04 -7.43 -11.82
N HIS A 65 3.21 -6.64 -10.77
CA HIS A 65 4.54 -6.25 -10.25
C HIS A 65 4.87 -6.84 -8.89
N PHE A 66 3.88 -7.23 -8.10
CA PHE A 66 4.08 -7.69 -6.74
C PHE A 66 3.43 -9.04 -6.48
N THR A 67 4.10 -9.81 -5.63
CA THR A 67 3.56 -11.02 -5.02
C THR A 67 3.55 -10.82 -3.52
N LEU A 68 2.40 -11.01 -2.89
CA LEU A 68 2.26 -10.93 -1.44
C LEU A 68 3.20 -11.97 -0.79
N PRO A 69 4.13 -11.55 0.09
CA PRO A 69 5.03 -12.49 0.73
C PRO A 69 4.29 -13.40 1.71
N ALA A 70 4.80 -14.62 1.87
CA ALA A 70 4.46 -15.51 2.98
C ALA A 70 4.90 -14.88 4.32
N GLU A 71 4.42 -15.39 5.45
CA GLU A 71 4.63 -14.71 6.75
C GLU A 71 6.08 -14.74 7.26
N ASP A 72 6.96 -15.51 6.63
CA ASP A 72 8.37 -15.71 7.02
C ASP A 72 9.35 -14.73 6.36
N PHE A 73 8.84 -13.65 5.75
CA PHE A 73 9.67 -12.59 5.18
C PHE A 73 10.61 -11.92 6.20
N THR A 74 11.83 -11.62 5.74
CA THR A 74 12.88 -10.97 6.54
C THR A 74 13.19 -9.55 6.10
N GLU A 75 12.56 -9.08 5.02
CA GLU A 75 12.75 -7.74 4.45
C GLU A 75 11.39 -7.12 4.15
N TRP A 76 11.28 -5.81 4.30
CA TRP A 76 10.07 -5.07 3.96
C TRP A 76 10.05 -4.68 2.48
N GLN A 77 8.97 -5.03 1.79
CA GLN A 77 8.72 -4.61 0.41
C GLN A 77 7.66 -3.49 0.39
N GLU A 78 7.99 -2.38 -0.27
CA GLU A 78 7.03 -1.30 -0.48
C GLU A 78 6.20 -1.55 -1.75
N TRP A 79 4.87 -1.51 -1.63
CA TRP A 79 3.93 -1.70 -2.74
C TRP A 79 3.55 -0.34 -3.37
N LEU A 80 4.57 0.41 -3.78
CA LEU A 80 4.42 1.75 -4.34
C LEU A 80 4.29 1.73 -5.87
N PRO A 81 3.68 2.77 -6.48
CA PRO A 81 3.66 2.93 -7.92
C PRO A 81 5.08 3.12 -8.48
N GLU A 82 5.22 2.83 -9.77
CA GLU A 82 6.44 3.16 -10.50
C GLU A 82 6.49 4.68 -10.74
N PRO A 83 7.59 5.37 -10.41
CA PRO A 83 7.71 6.81 -10.61
C PRO A 83 7.56 7.22 -12.08
N ASN A 84 6.80 8.28 -12.33
CA ASN A 84 6.50 8.82 -13.66
C ASN A 84 5.72 7.86 -14.58
N ALA A 85 5.08 6.82 -14.03
CA ALA A 85 4.25 5.88 -14.77
C ALA A 85 2.75 6.14 -14.58
N GLN A 86 1.91 5.40 -15.34
CA GLN A 86 0.45 5.45 -15.19
C GLN A 86 0.00 5.03 -13.78
N SER A 87 0.68 4.05 -13.17
CA SER A 87 0.36 3.59 -11.82
C SER A 87 0.50 4.70 -10.77
N GLU A 88 1.43 5.64 -10.96
CA GLU A 88 1.55 6.80 -10.06
C GLU A 88 0.38 7.78 -10.22
N GLN A 89 -0.13 7.96 -11.44
CA GLN A 89 -1.30 8.79 -11.70
C GLN A 89 -2.57 8.18 -11.09
N ASP A 90 -2.73 6.86 -11.22
CA ASP A 90 -3.84 6.12 -10.64
C ASP A 90 -3.78 6.19 -9.10
N TYR A 91 -2.61 5.92 -8.52
CA TYR A 91 -2.33 6.08 -7.10
C TYR A 91 -2.71 7.49 -6.60
N LYS A 92 -2.18 8.55 -7.24
CA LYS A 92 -2.47 9.95 -6.87
C LYS A 92 -3.97 10.28 -6.99
N THR A 93 -4.64 9.71 -7.98
CA THR A 93 -6.08 9.90 -8.17
C THR A 93 -6.87 9.30 -7.01
N ILE A 94 -6.55 8.07 -6.59
CA ILE A 94 -7.21 7.39 -5.47
C ILE A 94 -6.99 8.17 -4.16
N ILE A 95 -5.76 8.61 -3.90
CA ILE A 95 -5.43 9.40 -2.71
C ILE A 95 -6.27 10.70 -2.67
N ARG A 96 -6.33 11.43 -3.79
CA ARG A 96 -7.14 12.65 -3.94
C ARG A 96 -8.64 12.40 -3.76
N GLU A 97 -9.18 11.34 -4.36
CA GLU A 97 -10.61 10.97 -4.28
C GLU A 97 -11.06 10.61 -2.86
N ASN A 98 -10.14 10.11 -2.03
CA ASN A 98 -10.41 9.74 -0.64
C ASN A 98 -10.08 10.86 0.35
N HIS A 99 -9.68 12.05 -0.12
CA HIS A 99 -9.28 13.19 0.71
C HIS A 99 -8.19 12.84 1.74
N VAL A 100 -7.29 11.93 1.37
CA VAL A 100 -6.12 11.58 2.16
C VAL A 100 -4.93 12.34 1.57
N GLY A 101 -4.12 13.00 2.39
CA GLY A 101 -2.96 13.78 1.95
C GLY A 101 -3.16 15.29 2.04
#